data_AF-A0AAW5BM32-F1
#
_entry.id   AF-A0AAW5BM32-F1
#
_cell.length_a   1.000
_cell.length_b   1.000
_cell.length_c   1.000
_cell.angle_alpha   90.00
_cell.angle_beta   90.00
_cell.angle_gamma   90.00
#
_symmetry.space_group_name_H-M   'P 1'
#
loop_
_entity.id
_entity.type
_entity.pdbx_description
1 polymer ?
#
loop_
_entity_poly.entity_id
_entity_poly.type
_entity_poly.pdbx_seq_one_letter_code
_entity_poly.pdbx_strand_id
1 'polypeptide(L)'
;MNIAEIKRRFDLLKTANASNYCLVSELAKELRASKTDLMQFILDNPKLFHTEDVYSYKKKTYTTTIWGNKFKETRTIKDKVLGLGIKEVYINPEDNFRTDEWLQKQIVEKAKYISISAFDNYGRIEGYFIEIDNGESECRYSEWRNTEAKVKELQSLGIVHKDTFYFGGYGDCSEYHTDYAISLDGLEKLKADGWTFNQLKPLSK
;
A
#
# COMPACT_ATOMS: atom_id res chain seq x y z
N MET A 1 -14.55 26.95 4.07
CA MET A 1 -14.59 26.24 2.77
C MET A 1 -15.30 24.90 2.98
N ASN A 2 -15.90 24.30 1.94
CA ASN A 2 -16.62 23.02 2.07
C ASN A 2 -15.77 21.87 1.52
N ILE A 3 -15.47 20.86 2.34
CA ILE A 3 -14.61 19.73 1.98
C ILE A 3 -15.13 18.91 0.79
N ALA A 4 -16.45 18.71 0.69
CA ALA A 4 -17.04 17.95 -0.41
C ALA A 4 -16.84 18.66 -1.75
N GLU A 5 -16.98 19.99 -1.77
CA GLU A 5 -16.70 20.77 -2.99
C GLU A 5 -15.19 20.77 -3.31
N ILE A 6 -14.31 20.87 -2.31
CA ILE A 6 -12.86 20.76 -2.49
C ILE A 6 -12.51 19.41 -3.13
N LYS A 7 -13.02 18.30 -2.57
CA LYS A 7 -12.82 16.94 -3.08
C LYS A 7 -13.31 16.81 -4.52
N ARG A 8 -14.52 17.28 -4.82
CA ARG A 8 -15.09 17.24 -6.16
C ARG A 8 -14.22 17.99 -7.18
N ARG A 9 -13.79 19.21 -6.88
CA ARG A 9 -12.92 20.00 -7.77
C ARG A 9 -11.54 19.39 -7.92
N PHE A 10 -10.98 18.87 -6.83
CA PHE A 10 -9.73 18.15 -6.81
C PHE A 10 -9.77 16.94 -7.76
N ASP A 11 -10.78 16.09 -7.66
CA ASP A 11 -10.94 14.91 -8.51
C ASP A 11 -11.07 15.28 -9.99
N LEU A 12 -11.88 16.30 -10.29
CA LEU A 12 -12.03 16.80 -11.66
C LEU A 12 -10.70 17.32 -12.24
N LEU A 13 -9.92 18.09 -11.46
CA LEU A 13 -8.61 18.58 -11.89
C LEU A 13 -7.61 17.44 -12.09
N LYS A 14 -7.60 16.46 -11.18
CA LYS A 14 -6.74 15.26 -11.27
C LYS A 14 -7.03 14.49 -12.57
N THR A 15 -8.30 14.29 -12.90
CA THR A 15 -8.74 13.66 -14.16
C THR A 15 -8.39 14.53 -15.38
N ALA A 16 -8.70 15.82 -15.36
CA ALA A 16 -8.47 16.71 -16.50
C ALA A 16 -6.98 16.86 -16.84
N ASN A 17 -6.12 16.90 -15.82
CA ASN A 17 -4.67 17.05 -16.01
C ASN A 17 -3.95 15.71 -16.17
N ALA A 18 -4.65 14.58 -16.09
CA ALA A 18 -4.06 13.23 -16.04
C ALA A 18 -2.86 13.15 -15.06
N SER A 19 -3.00 13.81 -13.91
CA SER A 19 -1.94 13.99 -12.91
C SER A 19 -2.26 13.19 -11.65
N ASN A 20 -1.24 12.82 -10.89
CA ASN A 20 -1.41 12.19 -9.58
C ASN A 20 -1.52 13.20 -8.41
N TYR A 21 -1.36 14.49 -8.69
CA TYR A 21 -1.53 15.59 -7.73
C TYR A 21 -2.17 16.83 -8.38
N CYS A 22 -2.63 17.76 -7.55
CA CYS A 22 -2.99 19.12 -7.95
C CYS A 22 -2.23 20.13 -7.10
N LEU A 23 -1.67 21.18 -7.70
CA LEU A 23 -1.02 22.23 -6.91
C LEU A 23 -2.08 22.99 -6.11
N VAL A 24 -1.76 23.41 -4.88
CA VAL A 24 -2.65 24.27 -4.07
C VAL A 24 -3.08 25.51 -4.85
N SER A 25 -2.18 26.07 -5.69
CA SER A 25 -2.50 27.22 -6.54
C SER A 25 -3.52 26.92 -7.65
N GLU A 26 -3.57 25.70 -8.17
CA GLU A 26 -4.52 25.30 -9.21
C GLU A 26 -5.90 25.07 -8.60
N LEU A 27 -5.93 24.31 -7.50
CA LEU A 27 -7.17 24.03 -6.79
C LEU A 27 -7.80 25.31 -6.23
N ALA A 28 -7.00 26.22 -5.67
CA ALA A 28 -7.51 27.51 -5.19
C ALA A 28 -8.17 28.34 -6.30
N LYS A 29 -7.56 28.38 -7.50
CA LYS A 29 -8.13 29.07 -8.67
C LYS A 29 -9.48 28.48 -9.07
N GLU A 30 -9.57 27.14 -9.12
CA GLU A 30 -10.80 26.44 -9.49
C GLU A 30 -11.92 26.64 -8.45
N LEU A 31 -11.55 26.71 -7.16
CA LEU A 31 -12.46 27.02 -6.06
C LEU A 31 -12.83 28.51 -5.98
N ARG A 32 -12.23 29.37 -6.80
CA ARG A 32 -12.35 30.84 -6.73
C ARG A 32 -12.03 31.39 -5.33
N ALA A 33 -11.06 30.77 -4.66
CA ALA A 33 -10.58 31.13 -3.33
C ALA A 33 -9.14 31.64 -3.39
N SER A 34 -8.70 32.37 -2.36
CA SER A 34 -7.29 32.73 -2.27
C SER A 34 -6.44 31.50 -1.95
N LYS A 35 -5.19 31.49 -2.43
CA LYS A 35 -4.23 30.41 -2.14
C LYS A 35 -3.98 30.28 -0.63
N THR A 36 -3.94 31.40 0.08
CA THR A 36 -3.70 31.47 1.52
C THR A 36 -4.87 30.92 2.32
N ASP A 37 -6.12 31.17 1.90
CA ASP A 37 -7.30 30.63 2.60
C ASP A 37 -7.38 29.12 2.44
N LEU A 38 -7.11 28.60 1.23
CA LEU A 38 -7.04 27.15 1.02
C LEU A 38 -5.90 26.54 1.84
N MET A 39 -4.73 27.18 1.90
CA MET A 39 -3.62 26.68 2.70
C MET A 39 -3.96 26.66 4.20
N GLN A 40 -4.58 27.71 4.72
CA GLN A 40 -5.03 27.74 6.11
C GLN A 40 -6.03 26.63 6.40
N PHE A 41 -7.00 26.42 5.51
CA PHE A 41 -7.97 25.32 5.64
C PHE A 41 -7.30 23.94 5.69
N ILE A 42 -6.26 23.72 4.88
CA ILE A 42 -5.48 22.48 4.89
C ILE A 42 -4.75 22.31 6.23
N LEU A 43 -4.12 23.38 6.74
CA LEU A 43 -3.41 23.36 8.03
C LEU A 43 -4.37 23.12 9.21
N ASP A 44 -5.58 23.65 9.14
CA ASP A 44 -6.61 23.44 10.16
C ASP A 44 -7.21 22.02 10.11
N ASN A 45 -7.09 21.32 8.98
CA ASN A 45 -7.68 20.00 8.74
C ASN A 45 -6.67 18.97 8.19
N PRO A 46 -5.53 18.75 8.85
CA PRO A 46 -4.41 17.99 8.26
C PRO A 46 -4.77 16.52 7.97
N LYS A 47 -5.74 15.95 8.70
CA LYS A 47 -6.22 14.58 8.49
C LYS A 47 -7.02 14.40 7.19
N LEU A 48 -7.49 15.48 6.57
CA LEU A 48 -8.29 15.43 5.35
C LEU A 48 -7.46 15.60 4.07
N PHE A 49 -6.16 15.85 4.19
CA PHE A 49 -5.31 16.14 3.05
C PHE A 49 -4.03 15.31 3.07
N HIS A 50 -3.72 14.70 1.93
CA HIS A 50 -2.36 14.24 1.68
C HIS A 50 -1.63 15.27 0.82
N THR A 51 -0.63 15.91 1.42
CA THR A 51 0.19 16.92 0.74
C THR A 51 1.65 16.50 0.63
N GLU A 52 2.32 16.97 -0.42
CA GLU A 52 3.77 16.82 -0.59
C GLU A 52 4.37 17.99 -1.37
N ASP A 53 5.67 18.21 -1.22
CA ASP A 53 6.40 19.16 -2.05
C ASP A 53 6.57 18.62 -3.47
N VAL A 54 6.12 19.41 -4.45
CA VAL A 54 6.20 19.07 -5.87
C VAL A 54 7.38 19.81 -6.50
N TYR A 55 8.11 19.09 -7.35
CA TYR A 55 9.28 19.60 -8.06
C TYR A 55 9.15 19.40 -9.57
N SER A 56 9.71 20.33 -10.34
CA SER A 56 10.07 20.05 -11.73
C SER A 56 11.30 19.14 -11.77
N TYR A 57 11.49 18.46 -12.90
CA TYR A 57 12.60 17.55 -13.09
C TYR A 57 13.41 17.92 -14.34
N LYS A 58 14.72 17.72 -14.28
CA LYS A 58 15.62 17.84 -15.43
C LYS A 58 16.48 16.60 -15.59
N LYS A 59 16.87 16.32 -16.82
CA LYS A 59 17.83 15.26 -17.12
C LYS A 59 19.24 15.78 -16.91
N LYS A 60 20.05 15.07 -16.12
CA LYS A 60 21.47 15.34 -15.95
C LYS A 60 22.27 14.10 -16.28
N THR A 61 23.25 14.26 -17.15
CA THR A 61 24.14 13.18 -17.54
C THR A 61 25.38 13.19 -16.66
N TYR A 62 25.66 12.04 -16.05
CA TYR A 62 26.83 11.77 -15.24
C TYR A 62 27.75 10.86 -16.04
N THR A 63 29.06 11.14 -16.01
CA THR A 63 30.06 10.26 -16.62
C THR A 63 30.89 9.67 -15.49
N THR A 64 30.86 8.35 -15.36
CA THR A 64 31.65 7.61 -14.39
C THR A 64 32.64 6.74 -15.13
N THR A 65 33.91 6.74 -14.71
CA THR A 65 34.92 5.85 -15.28
C THR A 65 35.09 4.64 -14.36
N ILE A 66 34.86 3.43 -14.89
CA ILE A 66 35.08 2.17 -14.18
C ILE A 66 36.09 1.36 -15.00
N TRP A 67 37.23 1.01 -14.39
CA TRP A 67 38.33 0.28 -15.04
C TRP A 67 38.77 0.87 -16.39
N GLY A 68 38.93 2.20 -16.47
CA GLY A 68 39.34 2.89 -17.70
C GLY A 68 38.24 3.09 -18.75
N ASN A 69 37.09 2.43 -18.59
CA ASN A 69 35.93 2.60 -19.47
C ASN A 69 35.00 3.70 -18.95
N LYS A 70 34.57 4.60 -19.83
CA LYS A 70 33.64 5.70 -19.50
C LYS A 70 32.20 5.23 -19.69
N PHE A 71 31.42 5.26 -18.63
CA PHE A 71 29.98 5.00 -18.61
C PHE A 71 29.23 6.31 -18.48
N LYS A 72 28.20 6.49 -19.30
CA LYS A 72 27.29 7.64 -19.22
C LYS A 72 25.96 7.18 -18.68
N GLU A 73 25.52 7.82 -17.61
CA GLU A 73 24.21 7.59 -17.03
C GLU A 73 23.43 8.90 -17.03
N THR A 74 22.23 8.88 -17.60
CA THR A 74 21.34 10.05 -17.55
C THR A 74 20.30 9.81 -16.48
N ARG A 75 20.34 10.61 -15.42
CA ARG A 75 19.37 10.55 -14.32
C ARG A 75 18.42 11.73 -14.40
N THR A 76 17.17 11.46 -14.05
CA THR A 76 16.16 12.50 -13.81
C THR A 76 16.35 13.01 -12.39
N ILE A 77 16.65 14.28 -12.23
CA ILE A 77 16.88 14.91 -10.92
C ILE A 77 15.89 16.05 -10.69
N LYS A 78 15.55 16.30 -9.42
CA LYS A 78 14.74 17.46 -9.01
C LYS A 78 15.45 18.76 -9.44
N ASP A 79 14.69 19.71 -9.96
CA ASP A 79 15.19 21.00 -10.43
C ASP A 79 14.63 22.17 -9.61
N LYS A 80 13.35 22.53 -9.80
CA LYS A 80 12.72 23.67 -9.11
C LYS A 80 11.52 23.21 -8.30
N VAL A 81 11.33 23.80 -7.12
CA VAL A 81 10.09 23.62 -6.34
C VAL A 81 8.94 24.30 -7.09
N LEU A 82 7.89 23.55 -7.40
CA LEU A 82 6.65 24.08 -8.00
C LEU A 82 5.68 24.57 -6.92
N GLY A 83 5.78 23.98 -5.72
CA GLY A 83 4.98 24.33 -4.54
C GLY A 83 4.43 23.09 -3.86
N LEU A 84 3.46 23.28 -2.97
CA LEU A 84 2.76 22.17 -2.32
C LEU A 84 1.71 21.57 -3.26
N GLY A 85 1.81 20.28 -3.50
CA GLY A 85 0.83 19.47 -4.19
C GLY A 85 -0.07 18.74 -3.22
N ILE A 86 -1.34 18.63 -3.57
CA ILE A 86 -2.33 17.78 -2.92
C ILE A 86 -2.42 16.50 -3.75
N LYS A 87 -2.13 15.36 -3.15
CA LYS A 87 -2.20 14.03 -3.79
C LYS A 87 -3.55 13.35 -3.60
N GLU A 88 -4.18 13.62 -2.46
CA GLU A 88 -5.50 13.09 -2.12
C GLU A 88 -6.23 14.02 -1.16
N VAL A 89 -7.55 14.08 -1.30
CA VAL A 89 -8.46 14.79 -0.40
C VAL A 89 -9.47 13.79 0.14
N TYR A 90 -9.63 13.77 1.45
CA TYR A 90 -10.55 12.88 2.15
C TYR A 90 -11.72 13.69 2.70
N ILE A 91 -12.92 13.12 2.65
CA ILE A 91 -14.10 13.75 3.25
C ILE A 91 -14.07 13.53 4.76
N ASN A 92 -13.75 12.31 5.19
CA ASN A 92 -13.63 11.95 6.59
C ASN A 92 -12.21 11.46 6.93
N PRO A 93 -11.74 11.67 8.17
CA PRO A 93 -10.45 11.11 8.61
C PRO A 93 -10.39 9.59 8.46
N GLU A 94 -11.50 8.89 8.71
CA GLU A 94 -11.60 7.42 8.60
C GLU A 94 -11.36 6.86 7.20
N ASP A 95 -11.32 7.70 6.17
CA ASP A 95 -11.01 7.31 4.79
C ASP A 95 -9.52 7.50 4.48
N ASN A 96 -8.77 8.20 5.34
CA ASN A 96 -7.36 8.47 5.18
C ASN A 96 -6.51 7.44 5.92
N PHE A 97 -5.81 6.59 5.16
CA PHE A 97 -4.98 5.49 5.68
C PHE A 97 -3.85 5.91 6.64
N ARG A 98 -3.51 7.21 6.67
CA ARG A 98 -2.50 7.75 7.58
C ARG A 98 -3.03 8.15 8.95
N THR A 99 -4.34 8.05 9.16
CA THR A 99 -4.97 8.46 10.41
C THR A 99 -5.21 7.28 11.34
N ASP A 100 -5.29 7.57 12.64
CA ASP A 100 -5.69 6.58 13.63
C ASP A 100 -7.17 6.21 13.48
N GLU A 101 -8.03 7.14 13.04
CA GLU A 101 -9.44 6.86 12.76
C GLU A 101 -9.61 5.76 11.69
N TRP A 102 -8.87 5.86 10.59
CA TRP A 102 -8.87 4.81 9.57
C TRP A 102 -8.34 3.48 10.13
N LEU A 103 -7.26 3.52 10.92
CA LEU A 103 -6.70 2.30 11.50
C LEU A 103 -7.71 1.61 12.42
N GLN A 104 -8.37 2.37 13.31
CA GLN A 104 -9.38 1.80 14.20
C GLN A 104 -10.54 1.19 13.41
N LYS A 105 -10.98 1.85 12.34
CA LYS A 105 -11.97 1.29 11.41
C LYS A 105 -11.49 -0.03 10.81
N GLN A 106 -10.23 -0.13 10.36
CA GLN A 106 -9.69 -1.41 9.85
C GLN A 106 -9.62 -2.48 10.94
N ILE A 107 -9.14 -2.16 12.14
CA ILE A 107 -9.04 -3.14 13.25
C ILE A 107 -10.40 -3.74 13.56
N VAL A 108 -11.46 -2.91 13.60
CA VAL A 108 -12.82 -3.34 13.91
C VAL A 108 -13.45 -4.10 12.73
N GLU A 109 -13.48 -3.50 11.53
CA GLU A 109 -14.16 -4.08 10.36
C GLU A 109 -13.43 -5.32 9.81
N LYS A 110 -12.11 -5.41 10.03
CA LYS A 110 -11.26 -6.50 9.55
C LYS A 110 -10.74 -7.38 10.68
N ALA A 111 -11.43 -7.42 11.83
CA ALA A 111 -11.04 -8.24 12.96
C ALA A 111 -10.89 -9.74 12.59
N LYS A 112 -11.82 -10.29 11.80
CA LYS A 112 -11.79 -11.67 11.26
C LYS A 112 -11.40 -11.70 9.77
N TYR A 113 -10.38 -10.93 9.41
CA TYR A 113 -9.76 -10.98 8.08
C TYR A 113 -8.29 -11.37 8.18
N ILE A 114 -7.82 -12.21 7.27
CA ILE A 114 -6.40 -12.57 7.12
C ILE A 114 -6.01 -12.53 5.63
N SER A 115 -4.84 -11.98 5.32
CA SER A 115 -4.28 -11.99 3.97
C SER A 115 -3.44 -13.23 3.76
N ILE A 116 -3.71 -13.97 2.68
CA ILE A 116 -3.11 -15.25 2.35
C ILE A 116 -2.36 -15.12 1.03
N SER A 117 -1.13 -15.60 1.03
CA SER A 117 -0.26 -15.72 -0.14
C SER A 117 -0.33 -17.14 -0.70
N ALA A 118 -0.20 -17.24 -2.02
CA ALA A 118 -0.12 -18.52 -2.71
C ALA A 118 1.34 -18.82 -3.03
N PHE A 119 1.80 -20.04 -2.71
CA PHE A 119 3.13 -20.49 -3.11
C PHE A 119 3.08 -20.98 -4.56
N ASP A 120 3.80 -20.28 -5.43
CA ASP A 120 3.85 -20.50 -6.87
C ASP A 120 5.23 -21.08 -7.25
N ASN A 121 5.24 -22.36 -7.62
CA ASN A 121 6.41 -23.08 -8.10
C ASN A 121 6.32 -23.25 -9.62
N TYR A 122 7.03 -22.41 -10.37
CA TYR A 122 7.03 -22.41 -11.85
C TYR A 122 5.62 -22.42 -12.49
N GLY A 123 4.70 -21.63 -11.96
CA GLY A 123 3.32 -21.53 -12.45
C GLY A 123 2.36 -22.55 -11.86
N ARG A 124 2.82 -23.45 -10.97
CA ARG A 124 1.98 -24.36 -10.20
C ARG A 124 1.79 -23.84 -8.79
N ILE A 125 0.53 -23.70 -8.39
CA ILE A 125 0.19 -23.31 -7.03
C ILE A 125 0.13 -24.58 -6.17
N GLU A 126 1.12 -24.76 -5.30
CA GLU A 126 1.28 -25.98 -4.49
C GLU A 126 0.73 -25.82 -3.06
N GLY A 127 0.53 -24.58 -2.60
CA GLY A 127 -0.04 -24.33 -1.29
C GLY A 127 -0.30 -22.86 -0.99
N TYR A 128 -0.73 -22.62 0.24
CA TYR A 128 -1.03 -21.29 0.74
C TYR A 128 -0.32 -21.05 2.06
N PHE A 129 0.06 -19.80 2.31
CA PHE A 129 0.77 -19.39 3.50
C PHE A 129 0.38 -17.98 3.93
N ILE A 130 0.69 -17.67 5.19
CA ILE A 130 0.49 -16.37 5.81
C ILE A 130 1.84 -15.90 6.32
N GLU A 131 2.24 -14.71 5.88
CA GLU A 131 3.36 -13.97 6.45
C GLU A 131 2.81 -12.95 7.45
N ILE A 132 3.49 -12.83 8.59
CA ILE A 132 3.19 -11.76 9.54
C ILE A 132 3.61 -10.45 8.89
N ASP A 133 2.70 -9.48 8.90
CA ASP A 133 2.97 -8.18 8.33
C ASP A 133 4.05 -7.45 9.14
N ASN A 134 5.11 -6.99 8.46
CA ASN A 134 6.15 -6.17 9.06
C ASN A 134 5.77 -4.68 9.04
N GLY A 135 6.38 -3.90 9.94
CA GLY A 135 5.99 -2.51 10.23
C GLY A 135 6.27 -1.47 9.15
N GLU A 136 6.67 -1.87 7.94
CA GLU A 136 7.20 -0.96 6.91
C GLU A 136 6.17 -0.55 5.85
N SER A 137 4.90 -0.39 6.24
CA SER A 137 3.83 0.00 5.32
C SER A 137 3.20 1.33 5.68
N GLU A 138 3.04 2.20 4.68
CA GLU A 138 2.21 3.41 4.79
C GLU A 138 0.78 3.11 5.26
N CYS A 139 0.24 1.93 4.92
CA CYS A 139 -1.10 1.47 5.29
C CYS A 139 -1.13 0.69 6.61
N ARG A 140 -0.03 0.66 7.37
CA ARG A 140 0.05 0.07 8.71
C ARG A 140 -0.50 -1.37 8.77
N TYR A 141 -0.25 -2.16 7.73
CA TYR A 141 -0.82 -3.51 7.61
C TYR A 141 -0.45 -4.41 8.81
N SER A 142 0.75 -4.24 9.38
CA SER A 142 1.22 -4.90 10.59
C SER A 142 0.33 -4.71 11.81
N GLU A 143 -0.49 -3.66 11.84
CA GLU A 143 -1.34 -3.31 12.98
C GLU A 143 -2.75 -3.90 12.88
N TRP A 144 -3.19 -4.36 11.70
CA TRP A 144 -4.57 -4.83 11.53
C TRP A 144 -4.76 -6.03 10.59
N ARG A 145 -3.88 -6.27 9.61
CA ARG A 145 -4.08 -7.28 8.57
C ARG A 145 -3.58 -8.66 9.02
N ASN A 146 -2.29 -8.93 8.95
CA ASN A 146 -1.67 -10.18 9.40
C ASN A 146 -0.88 -9.97 10.71
N THR A 147 -1.58 -9.64 11.78
CA THR A 147 -0.96 -9.45 13.11
C THR A 147 -0.57 -10.79 13.73
N GLU A 148 0.45 -10.81 14.60
CA GLU A 148 0.82 -12.00 15.38
C GLU A 148 -0.35 -12.61 16.16
N ALA A 149 -1.21 -11.77 16.75
CA ALA A 149 -2.33 -12.22 17.57
C ALA A 149 -3.30 -13.08 16.76
N LYS A 150 -3.71 -12.60 15.58
CA LYS A 150 -4.55 -13.34 14.63
C LYS A 150 -3.92 -14.66 14.21
N VAL A 151 -2.64 -14.65 13.85
CA VAL A 151 -1.96 -15.87 13.38
C VAL A 151 -1.84 -16.91 14.51
N LYS A 152 -1.59 -16.48 15.75
CA LYS A 152 -1.61 -17.36 16.94
C LYS A 152 -3.00 -17.95 17.21
N GLU A 153 -4.05 -17.16 17.03
CA GLU A 153 -5.43 -17.65 17.11
C GLU A 153 -5.69 -18.74 16.06
N LEU A 154 -5.36 -18.48 14.79
CA LEU A 154 -5.48 -19.46 13.71
C LEU A 154 -4.64 -20.72 13.95
N GLN A 155 -3.45 -20.57 14.53
CA GLN A 155 -2.61 -21.70 14.90
C GLN A 155 -3.26 -22.56 15.98
N SER A 156 -3.87 -21.93 17.00
CA SER A 156 -4.59 -22.65 18.05
C SER A 156 -5.81 -23.43 17.54
N LEU A 157 -6.41 -22.96 16.43
CA LEU A 157 -7.51 -23.63 15.72
C LEU A 157 -7.02 -24.75 14.77
N GLY A 158 -5.71 -24.97 14.65
CA GLY A 158 -5.12 -25.96 13.74
C GLY A 158 -5.27 -25.60 12.25
N ILE A 159 -5.54 -24.33 11.96
CA ILE A 159 -5.71 -23.82 10.58
C ILE A 159 -4.36 -23.60 9.93
N VAL A 160 -3.37 -23.14 10.70
CA VAL A 160 -2.02 -22.85 10.24
C VAL A 160 -0.97 -23.56 11.10
N HIS A 161 0.18 -23.83 10.51
CA HIS A 161 1.33 -24.43 11.17
C HIS A 161 2.62 -23.89 10.57
N LYS A 162 3.73 -23.97 11.31
CA LYS A 162 5.04 -23.63 10.76
C LYS A 162 5.44 -24.70 9.76
N ASP A 163 5.77 -24.28 8.54
CA ASP A 163 6.22 -25.18 7.48
C ASP A 163 7.13 -24.42 6.49
N THR A 164 7.85 -25.18 5.69
CA THR A 164 8.76 -24.67 4.67
C THR A 164 8.31 -25.19 3.32
N PHE A 165 8.11 -24.28 2.36
CA PHE A 165 7.90 -24.67 0.98
C PHE A 165 9.25 -24.90 0.30
N TYR A 166 9.24 -25.68 -0.77
CA TYR A 166 10.45 -26.00 -1.53
C TYR A 166 10.27 -25.54 -2.97
N PHE A 167 11.18 -24.68 -3.43
CA PHE A 167 11.19 -24.15 -4.79
C PHE A 167 12.27 -24.85 -5.62
N GLY A 168 11.96 -25.31 -6.83
CA GLY A 168 12.93 -26.04 -7.66
C GLY A 168 12.48 -27.46 -8.01
N GLY A 169 13.28 -28.12 -8.85
CA GLY A 169 13.10 -29.50 -9.25
C GLY A 169 14.16 -30.44 -8.65
N TYR A 170 14.30 -31.62 -9.25
CA TYR A 170 15.25 -32.63 -8.79
C TYR A 170 16.70 -32.19 -9.13
N GLY A 171 17.39 -31.57 -8.17
CA GLY A 171 18.79 -31.16 -8.28
C GLY A 171 19.09 -29.69 -8.01
N ASP A 172 18.07 -28.82 -7.93
CA ASP A 172 18.19 -27.37 -7.71
C ASP A 172 17.16 -26.83 -6.69
N CYS A 173 16.68 -27.72 -5.80
CA CYS A 173 15.72 -27.39 -4.77
C CYS A 173 16.29 -26.42 -3.73
N SER A 174 15.53 -25.38 -3.41
CA SER A 174 15.84 -24.36 -2.40
C SER A 174 14.66 -24.19 -1.45
N GLU A 175 14.97 -23.92 -0.18
CA GLU A 175 13.96 -23.67 0.84
C GLU A 175 13.35 -22.28 0.66
N TYR A 176 12.02 -22.22 0.65
CA TYR A 176 11.25 -20.99 0.73
C TYR A 176 10.62 -20.92 2.12
N HIS A 177 11.28 -20.16 3.01
CA HIS A 177 10.82 -19.98 4.37
C HIS A 177 9.55 -19.12 4.38
N THR A 178 8.47 -19.71 4.90
CA THR A 178 7.24 -19.01 5.21
C THR A 178 7.02 -19.00 6.72
N ASP A 179 6.34 -17.98 7.24
CA ASP A 179 6.05 -17.95 8.67
C ASP A 179 5.08 -19.07 9.06
N TYR A 180 3.98 -19.21 8.32
CA TYR A 180 2.95 -20.21 8.58
C TYR A 180 2.26 -20.70 7.29
N ALA A 181 2.32 -22.00 7.03
CA ALA A 181 1.54 -22.64 5.98
C ALA A 181 0.11 -22.92 6.45
N ILE A 182 -0.84 -22.88 5.50
CA ILE A 182 -2.23 -23.25 5.74
C ILE A 182 -2.38 -24.77 5.57
N SER A 183 -3.01 -25.41 6.56
CA SER A 183 -3.34 -26.83 6.52
C SER A 183 -4.22 -27.19 5.31
N LEU A 184 -4.21 -28.45 4.87
CA LEU A 184 -4.98 -28.92 3.71
C LEU A 184 -6.48 -28.56 3.77
N ASP A 185 -7.08 -28.63 4.95
CA ASP A 185 -8.48 -28.24 5.21
C ASP A 185 -8.61 -26.83 5.84
N GLY A 186 -7.50 -26.09 5.95
CA GLY A 186 -7.41 -24.82 6.66
C GLY A 186 -8.26 -23.72 6.04
N LEU A 187 -8.39 -23.65 4.71
CA LEU A 187 -9.26 -22.67 4.05
C LEU A 187 -10.75 -22.91 4.37
N GLU A 188 -11.17 -24.17 4.48
CA GLU A 188 -12.56 -24.49 4.84
C GLU A 188 -12.82 -24.24 6.33
N LYS A 189 -11.84 -24.56 7.19
CA LYS A 189 -11.88 -24.20 8.62
C LYS A 189 -11.94 -22.69 8.84
N LEU A 190 -11.18 -21.89 8.08
CA LEU A 190 -11.25 -20.42 8.13
C LEU A 190 -12.66 -19.92 7.87
N LYS A 191 -13.27 -20.35 6.77
CA LYS A 191 -14.65 -19.96 6.43
C LYS A 191 -15.65 -20.42 7.49
N ALA A 192 -15.50 -21.64 8.00
CA ALA A 192 -16.37 -22.20 9.03
C ALA A 192 -16.28 -21.42 10.36
N ASP A 193 -15.11 -20.91 10.73
CA ASP A 193 -14.89 -20.04 11.89
C ASP A 193 -15.22 -18.56 11.61
N GLY A 194 -15.75 -18.24 10.43
CA GLY A 194 -16.20 -16.90 10.06
C GLY A 194 -15.09 -15.95 9.61
N TRP A 195 -13.89 -16.46 9.31
CA TRP A 195 -12.81 -15.67 8.74
C TRP A 195 -13.02 -15.40 7.25
N THR A 196 -12.58 -14.21 6.84
CA THR A 196 -12.51 -13.80 5.43
C THR A 196 -11.05 -13.63 5.00
N PHE A 197 -10.80 -13.78 3.70
CA PHE A 197 -9.47 -13.63 3.11
C PHE A 197 -9.57 -13.15 1.66
N ASN A 198 -8.44 -12.70 1.10
CA ASN A 198 -8.35 -12.25 -0.29
C ASN A 198 -8.67 -13.35 -1.30
N GLN A 199 -9.01 -12.97 -2.53
CA GLN A 199 -9.18 -13.94 -3.60
C GLN A 199 -7.85 -14.67 -3.87
N LEU A 200 -7.90 -16.00 -3.96
CA LEU A 200 -6.74 -16.86 -4.18
C LEU A 200 -6.76 -17.48 -5.57
N LYS A 201 -5.56 -17.68 -6.13
CA LYS A 201 -5.39 -18.57 -7.28
C LYS A 201 -5.69 -20.01 -6.82
N PRO A 202 -6.41 -20.82 -7.60
CA PRO A 202 -6.70 -22.20 -7.23
C PRO A 202 -5.42 -23.03 -7.19
N LEU A 203 -5.39 -24.04 -6.31
CA LEU A 203 -4.32 -25.05 -6.31
C LEU A 203 -4.24 -25.73 -7.67
N SER A 204 -3.02 -25.99 -8.12
CA SER A 204 -2.79 -26.78 -9.32
C SER A 204 -3.13 -28.24 -9.06
N LYS A 205 -3.81 -28.87 -10.02
CA LYS A 205 -4.11 -30.31 -9.99
C LYS A 205 -2.91 -31.14 -10.44
#